data_AF-A0A9P5MA97-F1
#
_entry.id   AF-A0A9P5MA97-F1
#
_cell.length_a   1.000
_cell.length_b   1.000
_cell.length_c   1.000
_cell.angle_alpha   90.00
_cell.angle_beta   90.00
_cell.angle_gamma   90.00
#
_symmetry.space_group_name_H-M   'P 1'
#
loop_
_entity.id
_entity.type
_entity.pdbx_description
1 polymer ?
#
loop_
_entity_poly.entity_id
_entity_poly.type
_entity_poly.pdbx_seq_one_letter_code
_entity_poly.pdbx_strand_id
1 'polypeptide(L)'
;MQSSQGPLPHSDPLASEFYHNSNARSWSSSSDSSFIDNVKFHRQLEGYSPTPLVKLPSSILGLSPNKAPSIFLKDESNRLNLPSFKILGASWAVCNAVADLIGFNMSAELDASEQDAGVIPKLRDPAVKYSATLAAAAMSASPELELHGGLHLVAATEGNHGRAVAHMASMLGIAARVFVPASVTTASKALIKGEGSLVEIVVVDGDYDEAVRKALVWCREDPAVTLNPPRSSRLFIQDFLPPTSTTDAETALYGSAGSSFKTQAETALRWIVDGYATLFHEIDEQLASLPATPALRKIDAIIIPCGAGSFAQGGVRYLRSSKRAGDNNAEGSGPIIILVEAASAAGLMHSLKSGQLETFPSNIPSYSGAYSAPASMHTVMAGLDCATPSVLAWPDLRAGVDVVTAVSDEEVLRAMQDIQAITENDDHAAVRLDVGPCGAAPLAALRKLAALPAGGLEQFGVKFGPDSTIVLVSTESGKTYRAGTMQENGVTSEKCTNQHPILVGPLLTAALDESSDS
;
A
#
# COMPACT_ATOMS: atom_id res chain seq x y z
N MET A 1 -52.90 -20.63 8.01
CA MET A 1 -51.96 -20.78 6.89
C MET A 1 -50.57 -20.45 7.43
N GLN A 2 -49.79 -21.48 7.79
CA GLN A 2 -48.37 -21.35 8.09
C GLN A 2 -47.64 -21.37 6.73
N SER A 3 -46.96 -20.28 6.39
CA SER A 3 -46.07 -20.24 5.23
C SER A 3 -44.71 -20.80 5.63
N SER A 4 -44.38 -21.97 5.10
CA SER A 4 -43.09 -22.61 5.17
C SER A 4 -42.00 -21.70 4.59
N GLN A 5 -41.05 -21.26 5.42
CA GLN A 5 -39.75 -20.84 4.91
C GLN A 5 -39.00 -22.11 4.47
N GLY A 6 -38.67 -22.19 3.18
CA GLY A 6 -37.79 -23.23 2.66
C GLY A 6 -36.38 -23.11 3.26
N PRO A 7 -35.58 -24.18 3.23
CA PRO A 7 -34.20 -24.12 3.68
C PRO A 7 -33.44 -23.06 2.87
N LEU A 8 -32.68 -22.20 3.56
CA LEU A 8 -31.69 -21.34 2.93
C LEU A 8 -30.79 -22.20 2.03
N PRO A 9 -30.47 -21.75 0.79
CA PRO A 9 -29.61 -22.52 -0.08
C PRO A 9 -28.28 -22.75 0.63
N HIS A 10 -27.84 -24.01 0.66
CA HIS A 10 -26.52 -24.37 1.15
C HIS A 10 -25.48 -23.52 0.40
N SER A 11 -24.85 -22.59 1.11
CA SER A 11 -23.76 -21.77 0.58
C SER A 11 -22.61 -22.69 0.21
N ASP A 12 -22.15 -22.61 -1.04
CA ASP A 12 -20.91 -23.24 -1.47
C ASP A 12 -19.77 -22.81 -0.52
N PRO A 13 -19.08 -23.75 0.18
CA PRO A 13 -17.99 -23.43 1.09
C PRO A 13 -16.90 -22.58 0.42
N LEU A 14 -16.68 -22.74 -0.89
CA LEU A 14 -15.69 -22.00 -1.68
C LEU A 14 -16.07 -20.53 -1.90
N ALA A 15 -17.38 -20.20 -1.90
CA ALA A 15 -17.85 -18.82 -2.01
C ALA A 15 -17.47 -17.96 -0.78
N SER A 16 -17.01 -18.58 0.31
CA SER A 16 -16.55 -17.88 1.50
C SER A 16 -15.08 -17.41 1.43
N GLU A 17 -14.24 -18.01 0.57
CA GLU A 17 -12.78 -17.86 0.64
C GLU A 17 -12.17 -16.79 -0.28
N PHE A 18 -12.93 -16.33 -1.27
CA PHE A 18 -12.55 -15.23 -2.16
C PHE A 18 -13.78 -14.47 -2.66
N TYR A 19 -13.55 -13.34 -3.31
CA TYR A 19 -14.51 -12.59 -4.12
C TYR A 19 -14.00 -12.58 -5.57
N HIS A 20 -14.91 -12.69 -6.55
CA HIS A 20 -14.58 -12.64 -7.98
C HIS A 20 -15.56 -11.73 -8.73
N ASN A 21 -15.02 -10.81 -9.55
CA ASN A 21 -15.75 -9.93 -10.44
C ASN A 21 -15.26 -10.11 -11.88
N SER A 22 -16.03 -10.86 -12.68
CA SER A 22 -15.72 -11.13 -14.08
C SER A 22 -15.83 -9.91 -15.00
N ASN A 23 -16.44 -8.81 -14.54
CA ASN A 23 -16.57 -7.57 -15.31
C ASN A 23 -15.40 -6.60 -15.07
N ALA A 24 -14.47 -6.92 -14.18
CA ALA A 24 -13.39 -6.01 -13.79
C ALA A 24 -12.46 -5.60 -14.95
N ARG A 25 -12.23 -6.50 -15.90
CA ARG A 25 -11.35 -6.25 -17.06
C ARG A 25 -11.96 -5.34 -18.11
N SER A 26 -13.28 -5.19 -18.15
CA SER A 26 -13.95 -4.28 -19.09
C SER A 26 -14.08 -2.86 -18.51
N TRP A 27 -13.89 -2.71 -17.19
CA TRP A 27 -13.81 -1.40 -16.59
C TRP A 27 -12.47 -0.74 -16.92
N SER A 28 -12.52 0.55 -17.27
CA SER A 28 -11.34 1.39 -17.48
C SER A 28 -11.37 2.56 -16.52
N SER A 29 -10.18 2.93 -16.02
CA SER A 29 -10.05 4.11 -15.18
C SER A 29 -10.14 5.36 -16.04
N SER A 30 -11.03 6.28 -15.67
CA SER A 30 -11.17 7.62 -16.28
C SER A 30 -10.07 8.59 -15.87
N SER A 31 -8.99 8.10 -15.25
CA SER A 31 -7.89 8.92 -14.73
C SER A 31 -7.19 9.70 -15.85
N ASP A 32 -7.55 10.97 -16.00
CA ASP A 32 -6.88 11.91 -16.90
C ASP A 32 -5.44 12.24 -16.45
N SER A 33 -5.13 12.06 -15.15
CA SER A 33 -3.77 12.29 -14.62
C SER A 33 -2.78 11.38 -15.34
N SER A 34 -1.84 12.02 -16.02
CA SER A 34 -0.72 11.33 -16.64
C SER A 34 0.15 10.79 -15.51
N PHE A 35 0.11 9.48 -15.25
CA PHE A 35 1.05 8.83 -14.33
C PHE A 35 2.52 8.99 -14.78
N ILE A 36 2.76 9.67 -15.90
CA ILE A 36 4.08 10.06 -16.38
C ILE A 36 4.67 11.18 -15.51
N ASP A 37 3.86 12.10 -14.98
CA ASP A 37 4.39 13.26 -14.25
C ASP A 37 4.97 12.84 -12.90
N ASN A 38 4.29 11.97 -12.15
CA ASN A 38 4.84 11.37 -10.94
C ASN A 38 6.06 10.48 -11.23
N VAL A 39 6.11 9.75 -12.35
CA VAL A 39 7.32 8.98 -12.74
C VAL A 39 8.49 9.91 -13.02
N LYS A 40 8.28 10.98 -13.80
CA LYS A 40 9.30 12.02 -14.06
C LYS A 40 9.78 12.63 -12.74
N PHE A 41 8.85 12.99 -11.86
CA PHE A 41 9.15 13.54 -10.55
C PHE A 41 10.04 12.59 -9.72
N HIS A 42 9.64 11.33 -9.56
CA HIS A 42 10.40 10.39 -8.74
C HIS A 42 11.81 10.16 -9.30
N ARG A 43 11.97 10.13 -10.62
CA ARG A 43 13.28 10.02 -11.28
C ARG A 43 14.24 11.18 -10.98
N GLN A 44 13.72 12.34 -10.58
CA GLN A 44 14.52 13.49 -10.17
C GLN A 44 14.90 13.46 -8.68
N LEU A 45 14.34 12.56 -7.88
CA LEU A 45 14.67 12.47 -6.46
C LEU A 45 16.07 11.90 -6.27
N GLU A 46 16.83 12.49 -5.35
CA GLU A 46 18.16 12.00 -4.99
C GLU A 46 18.07 10.55 -4.48
N GLY A 47 18.94 9.69 -5.02
CA GLY A 47 18.95 8.27 -4.67
C GLY A 47 17.81 7.46 -5.31
N TYR A 48 17.04 8.03 -6.25
CA TYR A 48 16.07 7.24 -7.00
C TYR A 48 16.75 6.23 -7.91
N SER A 49 16.26 5.00 -7.83
CA SER A 49 16.43 3.96 -8.83
C SER A 49 15.18 3.10 -8.87
N PRO A 50 14.78 2.54 -10.02
CA PRO A 50 13.76 1.51 -10.05
C PRO A 50 14.15 0.35 -9.11
N THR A 51 13.26 -0.03 -8.20
CA THR A 51 13.53 -1.17 -7.30
C THR A 51 13.60 -2.47 -8.08
N PRO A 52 14.32 -3.49 -7.59
CA PRO A 52 14.45 -4.77 -8.28
C PRO A 52 13.10 -5.44 -8.59
N LEU A 53 12.98 -6.00 -9.80
CA LEU A 53 11.98 -6.99 -10.16
C LEU A 53 12.65 -8.36 -10.24
N VAL A 54 12.56 -9.13 -9.17
CA VAL A 54 13.34 -10.35 -8.97
C VAL A 54 12.55 -11.57 -9.44
N LYS A 55 13.12 -12.36 -10.35
CA LYS A 55 12.52 -13.64 -10.74
C LYS A 55 12.68 -14.66 -9.62
N LEU A 56 11.57 -15.18 -9.09
CA LEU A 56 11.57 -16.26 -8.11
C LEU A 56 11.72 -17.61 -8.80
N PRO A 57 12.39 -18.60 -8.18
CA PRO A 57 12.48 -19.94 -8.72
C PRO A 57 11.12 -20.64 -8.64
N SER A 58 10.83 -21.51 -9.61
CA SER A 58 9.57 -22.28 -9.67
C SER A 58 9.31 -23.16 -8.43
N SER A 59 10.38 -23.53 -7.71
CA SER A 59 10.31 -24.26 -6.45
C SER A 59 9.58 -23.49 -5.34
N ILE A 60 9.44 -22.16 -5.44
CA ILE A 60 8.62 -21.37 -4.49
C ILE A 60 7.15 -21.83 -4.48
N LEU A 61 6.67 -22.45 -5.56
CA LEU A 61 5.34 -23.06 -5.63
C LEU A 61 5.35 -24.59 -5.49
N GLY A 62 6.52 -25.20 -5.22
CA GLY A 62 6.66 -26.65 -5.24
C GLY A 62 6.50 -27.26 -6.64
N LEU A 63 6.66 -26.48 -7.71
CA LEU A 63 6.46 -26.90 -9.08
C LEU A 63 7.78 -27.08 -9.84
N SER A 64 7.80 -28.03 -10.78
CA SER A 64 8.91 -28.18 -11.72
C SER A 64 8.98 -27.00 -12.71
N PRO A 65 10.18 -26.54 -13.12
CA PRO A 65 10.33 -25.38 -14.01
C PRO A 65 9.53 -25.44 -15.31
N ASN A 66 9.35 -26.63 -15.88
CA ASN A 66 8.63 -26.82 -17.15
C ASN A 66 7.10 -26.74 -17.02
N LYS A 67 6.57 -26.73 -15.78
CA LYS A 67 5.12 -26.64 -15.49
C LYS A 67 4.74 -25.33 -14.82
N ALA A 68 5.71 -24.54 -14.36
CA ALA A 68 5.46 -23.37 -13.52
C ALA A 68 5.41 -22.07 -14.34
N PRO A 69 4.55 -21.11 -13.95
CA PRO A 69 4.64 -19.75 -14.47
C PRO A 69 5.96 -19.08 -14.09
N SER A 70 6.30 -18.04 -14.85
CA SER A 70 7.36 -17.11 -14.45
C SER A 70 6.83 -16.19 -13.36
N ILE A 71 7.43 -16.27 -12.18
CA ILE A 71 7.02 -15.49 -11.01
C ILE A 71 8.06 -14.40 -10.79
N PHE A 72 7.60 -13.15 -10.75
CA PHE A 72 8.43 -12.01 -10.42
C PHE A 72 7.95 -11.38 -9.12
N LEU A 73 8.88 -10.95 -8.28
CA LEU A 73 8.63 -10.20 -7.06
C LEU A 73 9.19 -8.79 -7.22
N LYS A 74 8.33 -7.77 -7.16
CA LYS A 74 8.72 -6.36 -7.12
C LYS A 74 9.09 -6.02 -5.68
N ASP A 75 10.37 -5.74 -5.44
CA ASP A 75 10.94 -5.62 -4.10
C ASP A 75 11.02 -4.16 -3.62
N GLU A 76 10.04 -3.71 -2.84
CA GLU A 76 10.02 -2.37 -2.26
C GLU A 76 10.67 -2.28 -0.87
N SER A 77 11.44 -3.30 -0.46
CA SER A 77 12.12 -3.32 0.84
C SER A 77 13.17 -2.21 1.00
N ASN A 78 13.60 -1.59 -0.10
CA ASN A 78 14.51 -0.46 -0.12
C ASN A 78 14.13 0.55 -1.22
N ARG A 79 13.08 1.33 -0.99
CA ARG A 79 12.65 2.41 -1.88
C ARG A 79 13.16 3.75 -1.35
N LEU A 80 14.03 4.43 -2.11
CA LEU A 80 14.62 5.71 -1.69
C LEU A 80 15.21 5.64 -0.26
N ASN A 81 15.93 4.55 0.04
CA ASN A 81 16.51 4.27 1.36
C ASN A 81 15.51 4.12 2.51
N LEU A 82 14.22 3.95 2.21
CA LEU A 82 13.16 3.66 3.16
C LEU A 82 12.68 2.21 3.03
N PRO A 83 12.15 1.61 4.13
CA PRO A 83 11.86 0.18 4.21
C PRO A 83 10.57 -0.24 3.48
N SER A 84 9.97 0.65 2.68
CA SER A 84 8.72 0.38 1.95
C SER A 84 8.44 1.40 0.84
N PHE A 85 7.48 1.07 -0.02
CA PHE A 85 7.03 1.90 -1.14
C PHE A 85 6.38 3.25 -0.76
N LYS A 86 6.00 3.46 0.51
CA LYS A 86 5.11 4.57 0.93
C LYS A 86 5.62 5.96 0.56
N ILE A 87 6.93 6.11 0.43
CA ILE A 87 7.58 7.34 -0.02
C ILE A 87 7.17 7.79 -1.42
N LEU A 88 6.77 6.89 -2.32
CA LEU A 88 6.27 7.26 -3.64
C LEU A 88 5.00 8.12 -3.53
N GLY A 89 4.01 7.66 -2.75
CA GLY A 89 2.80 8.42 -2.51
C GLY A 89 3.04 9.67 -1.66
N ALA A 90 3.79 9.53 -0.56
CA ALA A 90 4.05 10.64 0.36
C ALA A 90 4.84 11.78 -0.32
N SER A 91 5.87 11.47 -1.11
CA SER A 91 6.69 12.50 -1.75
C SER A 91 5.92 13.29 -2.80
N TRP A 92 5.16 12.60 -3.66
CA TRP A 92 4.31 13.25 -4.66
C TRP A 92 3.24 14.12 -4.01
N ALA A 93 2.54 13.61 -2.99
CA ALA A 93 1.50 14.36 -2.30
C ALA A 93 2.04 15.57 -1.52
N VAL A 94 3.16 15.41 -0.81
CA VAL A 94 3.78 16.52 -0.09
C VAL A 94 4.22 17.61 -1.06
N CYS A 95 4.95 17.26 -2.12
CA CYS A 95 5.45 18.27 -3.05
C CYS A 95 4.32 19.03 -3.75
N ASN A 96 3.26 18.33 -4.19
CA ASN A 96 2.09 19.00 -4.77
C ASN A 96 1.36 19.86 -3.73
N ALA A 97 1.16 19.38 -2.50
CA ALA A 97 0.49 20.15 -1.45
C ALA A 97 1.26 21.43 -1.08
N VAL A 98 2.59 21.34 -0.98
CA VAL A 98 3.46 22.50 -0.73
C VAL A 98 3.45 23.44 -1.94
N ALA A 99 3.56 22.90 -3.16
CA ALA A 99 3.56 23.69 -4.38
C ALA A 99 2.24 24.46 -4.55
N ASP A 100 1.11 23.79 -4.37
CA ASP A 100 -0.22 24.41 -4.39
C ASP A 100 -0.34 25.52 -3.35
N LEU A 101 0.17 25.29 -2.14
CA LEU A 101 0.14 26.27 -1.04
C LEU A 101 0.90 27.55 -1.38
N ILE A 102 2.04 27.45 -2.06
CA ILE A 102 2.92 28.59 -2.37
C ILE A 102 2.77 29.13 -3.80
N GLY A 103 1.91 28.52 -4.63
CA GLY A 103 1.70 28.90 -6.02
C GLY A 103 2.84 28.48 -6.97
N PHE A 104 3.55 27.41 -6.64
CA PHE A 104 4.61 26.82 -7.47
C PHE A 104 4.01 25.89 -8.51
N ASN A 105 4.42 26.04 -9.78
CA ASN A 105 3.89 25.23 -10.88
C ASN A 105 4.72 23.93 -11.04
N MET A 106 4.25 22.83 -10.45
CA MET A 106 4.91 21.53 -10.53
C MET A 106 5.13 21.05 -11.98
N SER A 107 4.13 21.13 -12.85
CA SER A 107 4.22 20.59 -14.21
C SER A 107 5.26 21.30 -15.07
N ALA A 108 5.36 22.62 -14.98
CA ALA A 108 6.37 23.38 -15.72
C ALA A 108 7.80 23.00 -15.35
N GLU A 109 8.00 22.58 -14.10
CA GLU A 109 9.30 22.26 -13.52
C GLU A 109 9.73 20.82 -13.84
N LEU A 110 8.77 19.90 -13.99
CA LEU A 110 9.05 18.53 -14.43
C LEU A 110 9.49 18.42 -15.89
N ASP A 111 9.15 19.41 -16.71
CA ASP A 111 9.58 19.51 -18.11
C ASP A 111 10.89 20.31 -18.28
N ALA A 112 11.43 20.90 -17.22
CA ALA A 112 12.71 21.59 -17.24
C ALA A 112 13.89 20.59 -17.37
N SER A 113 15.01 21.04 -17.96
CA SER A 113 16.16 20.18 -18.30
C SER A 113 16.81 19.54 -17.07
N GLU A 114 17.46 18.38 -17.24
CA GLU A 114 18.22 17.64 -16.21
C GLU A 114 19.30 18.45 -15.47
N GLN A 115 19.65 19.63 -15.95
CA GLN A 115 20.64 20.53 -15.36
C GLN A 115 20.08 21.43 -14.24
N ASP A 116 18.76 21.45 -14.06
CA ASP A 116 18.11 22.15 -12.95
C ASP A 116 18.20 21.37 -11.64
N ALA A 117 18.20 22.08 -10.51
CA ALA A 117 18.34 21.51 -9.17
C ALA A 117 17.23 20.50 -8.75
N GLY A 118 16.27 20.16 -9.62
CA GLY A 118 15.12 19.32 -9.29
C GLY A 118 14.07 20.02 -8.41
N VAL A 119 12.93 19.37 -8.19
CA VAL A 119 11.79 19.96 -7.44
C VAL A 119 12.11 20.21 -5.96
N ILE A 120 12.78 19.28 -5.28
CA ILE A 120 13.00 19.35 -3.82
C ILE A 120 13.83 20.58 -3.42
N PRO A 121 15.00 20.87 -4.02
CA PRO A 121 15.76 22.08 -3.69
C PRO A 121 14.99 23.38 -3.96
N LYS A 122 14.18 23.44 -5.02
CA LYS A 122 13.33 24.60 -5.33
C LYS A 122 12.26 24.82 -4.26
N LEU A 123 11.57 23.76 -3.84
CA LEU A 123 10.60 23.84 -2.73
C LEU A 123 11.26 24.09 -1.36
N ARG A 124 12.54 23.73 -1.21
CA ARG A 124 13.30 23.97 0.02
C ARG A 124 13.75 25.43 0.16
N ASP A 125 13.91 26.15 -0.94
CA ASP A 125 14.43 27.53 -0.97
C ASP A 125 13.62 28.43 0.00
N PRO A 126 14.27 29.06 0.99
CA PRO A 126 13.62 30.01 1.87
C PRO A 126 12.87 31.12 1.12
N ALA A 127 13.35 31.60 -0.02
CA ALA A 127 12.64 32.62 -0.81
C ALA A 127 11.30 32.11 -1.37
N VAL A 128 11.22 30.80 -1.64
CA VAL A 128 10.02 30.11 -2.15
C VAL A 128 9.07 29.77 -1.00
N LYS A 129 9.60 29.32 0.15
CA LYS A 129 8.80 29.04 1.36
C LYS A 129 8.28 30.28 2.07
N TYR A 130 9.08 31.35 2.10
CA TYR A 130 8.74 32.64 2.68
C TYR A 130 8.29 33.63 1.62
N SER A 131 7.64 33.16 0.55
CA SER A 131 7.00 34.07 -0.39
C SER A 131 6.20 35.12 0.39
N ALA A 132 6.17 36.36 -0.10
CA ALA A 132 5.73 37.53 0.66
C ALA A 132 4.35 37.37 1.36
N THR A 133 3.53 36.43 0.90
CA THR A 133 2.25 36.04 1.48
C THR A 133 2.39 35.27 2.82
N LEU A 134 3.30 34.30 2.94
CA LEU A 134 3.52 33.52 4.18
C LEU A 134 4.30 34.30 5.25
N ALA A 135 5.27 35.12 4.84
CA ALA A 135 6.07 35.94 5.74
C ALA A 135 5.21 36.98 6.50
N ALA A 136 4.24 37.61 5.82
CA ALA A 136 3.35 38.60 6.44
C ALA A 136 2.46 38.01 7.54
N ALA A 137 2.09 36.73 7.43
CA ALA A 137 1.24 36.05 8.40
C ALA A 137 2.04 35.43 9.56
N ALA A 138 3.25 34.91 9.30
CA ALA A 138 4.16 34.41 10.32
C ALA A 138 4.59 35.50 11.32
N MET A 139 4.78 36.75 10.86
CA MET A 139 5.10 37.91 11.70
C MET A 139 3.99 38.32 12.69
N SER A 140 2.80 37.71 12.60
CA SER A 140 1.66 37.94 13.49
C SER A 140 1.30 36.74 14.38
N ALA A 141 2.07 35.65 14.29
CA ALA A 141 1.80 34.38 14.96
C ALA A 141 2.68 34.13 16.20
N SER A 142 2.35 33.10 16.99
CA SER A 142 3.02 32.76 18.26
C SER A 142 4.51 32.39 18.08
N PRO A 143 5.34 32.46 19.16
CA PRO A 143 6.79 32.15 19.11
C PRO A 143 7.15 30.75 18.56
N GLU A 144 6.20 29.81 18.60
CA GLU A 144 6.35 28.45 18.06
C GLU A 144 6.32 28.41 16.52
N LEU A 145 5.62 29.35 15.86
CA LEU A 145 5.60 29.47 14.40
C LEU A 145 6.90 30.08 13.83
N GLU A 146 7.57 30.96 14.59
CA GLU A 146 8.82 31.60 14.19
C GLU A 146 10.02 30.63 14.14
N LEU A 147 9.97 29.54 14.92
CA LEU A 147 11.10 28.60 15.04
C LEU A 147 11.16 27.55 13.91
N HIS A 148 10.06 27.35 13.15
CA HIS A 148 9.87 26.18 12.27
C HIS A 148 9.40 26.49 10.84
N GLY A 149 9.34 27.76 10.44
CA GLY A 149 9.01 28.14 9.06
C GLY A 149 7.53 27.94 8.68
N GLY A 150 6.63 27.97 9.67
CA GLY A 150 5.18 28.04 9.49
C GLY A 150 4.48 26.75 9.03
N LEU A 151 5.08 25.91 8.20
CA LEU A 151 4.41 24.74 7.58
C LEU A 151 4.58 23.44 8.39
N HIS A 152 3.49 22.71 8.60
CA HIS A 152 3.45 21.42 9.28
C HIS A 152 2.82 20.34 8.41
N LEU A 153 3.54 19.24 8.18
CA LEU A 153 2.96 18.01 7.65
C LEU A 153 2.30 17.22 8.78
N VAL A 154 1.09 16.72 8.54
CA VAL A 154 0.31 15.96 9.54
C VAL A 154 -0.07 14.62 8.98
N ALA A 155 0.22 13.55 9.73
CA ALA A 155 -0.17 12.19 9.38
C ALA A 155 -0.47 11.37 10.64
N ALA A 156 -1.23 10.30 10.49
CA ALA A 156 -1.36 9.20 11.42
C ALA A 156 -0.77 7.92 10.80
N THR A 157 -0.13 7.07 11.60
CA THR A 157 0.49 5.85 11.08
C THR A 157 0.71 4.78 12.14
N GLU A 158 0.86 3.54 11.68
CA GLU A 158 1.46 2.45 12.46
C GLU A 158 2.92 2.15 12.04
N GLY A 159 3.46 2.88 11.07
CA GLY A 159 4.87 2.76 10.70
C GLY A 159 5.25 3.51 9.41
N ASN A 160 5.15 2.80 8.28
CA ASN A 160 5.78 3.18 7.02
C ASN A 160 5.30 4.54 6.45
N HIS A 161 3.99 4.84 6.52
CA HIS A 161 3.43 6.08 5.97
C HIS A 161 3.96 7.31 6.73
N GLY A 162 3.85 7.32 8.06
CA GLY A 162 4.32 8.47 8.85
C GLY A 162 5.84 8.61 8.80
N ARG A 163 6.60 7.53 8.64
CA ARG A 163 8.05 7.60 8.37
C ARG A 163 8.33 8.29 7.03
N ALA A 164 7.60 7.95 5.97
CA ALA A 164 7.76 8.59 4.67
C ALA A 164 7.39 10.09 4.72
N VAL A 165 6.31 10.46 5.42
CA VAL A 165 5.93 11.87 5.62
C VAL A 165 6.99 12.62 6.44
N ALA A 166 7.51 12.02 7.51
CA ALA A 166 8.59 12.60 8.31
C ALA A 166 9.88 12.78 7.50
N HIS A 167 10.22 11.80 6.65
CA HIS A 167 11.35 11.89 5.73
C HIS A 167 11.21 13.06 4.75
N MET A 168 10.02 13.23 4.15
CA MET A 168 9.72 14.38 3.28
C MET A 168 9.82 15.71 4.02
N ALA A 169 9.34 15.78 5.27
CA ALA A 169 9.47 16.97 6.09
C ALA A 169 10.94 17.35 6.32
N SER A 170 11.78 16.34 6.58
CA SER A 170 13.22 16.51 6.76
C SER A 170 13.91 17.01 5.48
N MET A 171 13.61 16.40 4.33
CA MET A 171 14.17 16.83 3.04
C MET A 171 13.78 18.28 2.69
N LEU A 172 12.53 18.64 2.96
CA LEU A 172 12.05 20.00 2.76
C LEU A 172 12.45 20.93 3.89
N GLY A 173 12.97 20.48 5.03
CA GLY A 173 13.25 21.34 6.19
C GLY A 173 12.02 22.05 6.75
N ILE A 174 10.92 21.31 6.89
CA ILE A 174 9.65 21.75 7.50
C ILE A 174 9.27 20.80 8.66
N ALA A 175 8.30 21.18 9.49
CA ALA A 175 7.88 20.36 10.61
C ALA A 175 6.97 19.20 10.18
N ALA A 176 7.02 18.10 10.92
CA ALA A 176 6.05 17.01 10.81
C ALA A 176 5.49 16.65 12.18
N ARG A 177 4.19 16.44 12.28
CA ARG A 177 3.53 15.87 13.45
C ARG A 177 2.87 14.56 13.07
N VAL A 178 3.36 13.46 13.62
CA VAL A 178 2.92 12.10 13.31
C VAL A 178 2.20 11.50 14.51
N PHE A 179 0.92 11.22 14.34
CA PHE A 179 0.07 10.56 15.34
C PHE A 179 0.25 9.04 15.20
N VAL A 180 0.46 8.35 16.32
CA VAL A 180 0.64 6.89 16.34
C VAL A 180 -0.21 6.29 17.46
N PRO A 181 -0.88 5.16 17.25
CA PRO A 181 -1.58 4.50 18.34
C PRO A 181 -0.59 3.99 19.41
N ALA A 182 -1.10 3.78 20.62
CA ALA A 182 -0.29 3.32 21.74
C ALA A 182 0.43 1.99 21.45
N SER A 183 -0.21 1.12 20.66
CA SER A 183 0.27 -0.18 20.20
C SER A 183 1.57 -0.14 19.39
N VAL A 184 1.88 0.97 18.71
CA VAL A 184 3.10 1.07 17.89
C VAL A 184 4.35 0.90 18.76
N THR A 185 5.28 0.04 18.33
CA THR A 185 6.49 -0.28 19.09
C THR A 185 7.40 0.94 19.30
N THR A 186 8.24 0.88 20.34
CA THR A 186 9.22 1.94 20.60
C THR A 186 10.21 2.07 19.45
N ALA A 187 10.63 0.95 18.86
CA ALA A 187 11.52 0.94 17.71
C ALA A 187 10.91 1.68 16.50
N SER A 188 9.65 1.40 16.16
CA SER A 188 8.95 2.09 15.06
C SER A 188 8.80 3.59 15.33
N LYS A 189 8.44 3.98 16.56
CA LYS A 189 8.38 5.40 16.98
C LYS A 189 9.75 6.09 16.83
N ALA A 190 10.82 5.40 17.22
CA ALA A 190 12.19 5.92 17.09
C ALA A 190 12.63 6.07 15.63
N LEU A 191 12.25 5.15 14.73
CA LEU A 191 12.54 5.28 13.31
C LEU A 191 11.87 6.50 12.68
N ILE A 192 10.60 6.77 13.02
CA ILE A 192 9.89 7.96 12.53
C ILE A 192 10.52 9.24 13.11
N LYS A 193 10.74 9.29 14.44
CA LYS A 193 11.36 10.44 15.11
C LYS A 193 12.78 10.70 14.62
N GLY A 194 13.51 9.65 14.24
CA GLY A 194 14.88 9.72 13.74
C GLY A 194 15.04 10.39 12.37
N GLU A 195 13.96 10.60 11.62
CA GLU A 195 14.03 11.26 10.30
C GLU A 195 14.43 12.75 10.40
N GLY A 196 14.17 13.43 11.52
CA GLY A 196 14.57 14.83 11.68
C GLY A 196 14.20 15.46 13.02
N SER A 197 14.93 16.51 13.41
CA SER A 197 14.71 17.23 14.66
C SER A 197 13.34 17.93 14.75
N LEU A 198 12.74 18.23 13.59
CA LEU A 198 11.43 18.88 13.46
C LEU A 198 10.26 17.87 13.42
N VAL A 199 10.54 16.57 13.59
CA VAL A 199 9.50 15.53 13.63
C VAL A 199 9.00 15.39 15.05
N GLU A 200 7.69 15.50 15.26
CA GLU A 200 7.01 15.27 16.53
C GLU A 200 6.18 13.99 16.45
N ILE A 201 6.23 13.18 17.50
CA ILE A 201 5.38 11.99 17.65
C ILE A 201 4.33 12.28 18.71
N VAL A 202 3.06 12.10 18.35
CA VAL A 202 1.93 12.17 19.28
C VAL A 202 1.41 10.76 19.49
N VAL A 203 1.59 10.23 20.70
CA VAL A 203 1.04 8.92 21.05
C VAL A 203 -0.42 9.07 21.43
N VAL A 204 -1.27 8.33 20.72
CA VAL A 204 -2.71 8.32 20.91
C VAL A 204 -3.08 7.11 21.76
N ASP A 205 -3.69 7.37 22.91
CA ASP A 205 -4.42 6.36 23.67
C ASP A 205 -5.69 6.01 22.89
N GLY A 206 -5.63 4.90 22.14
CA GLY A 206 -6.59 4.49 21.13
C GLY A 206 -5.96 3.62 20.04
N ASP A 207 -6.80 3.12 19.14
CA ASP A 207 -6.40 2.35 17.96
C ASP A 207 -5.98 3.26 16.79
N TYR A 208 -5.68 2.64 15.63
CA TYR A 208 -5.28 3.36 14.43
C TYR A 208 -6.34 4.37 13.95
N ASP A 209 -7.62 3.97 13.94
CA ASP A 209 -8.71 4.84 13.49
C ASP A 209 -8.84 6.07 14.39
N GLU A 210 -8.68 5.91 15.71
CA GLU A 210 -8.65 7.04 16.65
C GLU A 210 -7.42 7.94 16.44
N ALA A 211 -6.27 7.37 16.08
CA ALA A 211 -5.08 8.16 15.74
C ALA A 211 -5.30 9.01 14.48
N VAL A 212 -5.92 8.45 13.44
CA VAL A 212 -6.32 9.18 12.22
C VAL A 212 -7.30 10.30 12.57
N ARG A 213 -8.31 9.99 13.40
CA ARG A 213 -9.32 10.97 13.84
C ARG A 213 -8.68 12.16 14.57
N LYS A 214 -7.76 11.89 15.52
CA LYS A 214 -7.04 12.94 16.26
C LYS A 214 -6.12 13.77 15.36
N ALA A 215 -5.42 13.14 14.42
CA ALA A 215 -4.57 13.83 13.45
C ALA A 215 -5.38 14.79 12.57
N LEU A 216 -6.52 14.33 12.08
CA LEU A 216 -7.43 15.09 11.24
C LEU A 216 -8.01 16.30 11.99
N VAL A 217 -8.54 16.10 13.20
CA VAL A 217 -9.07 17.19 14.03
C VAL A 217 -7.99 18.22 14.34
N TRP A 218 -6.80 17.77 14.74
CA TRP A 218 -5.68 18.67 15.01
C TRP A 218 -5.26 19.46 13.77
N CYS A 219 -5.22 18.82 12.60
CA CYS A 219 -4.87 19.49 11.35
C CYS A 219 -5.91 20.54 10.95
N ARG A 220 -7.21 20.23 11.13
CA ARG A 220 -8.31 21.15 10.81
C ARG A 220 -8.34 22.37 11.73
N GLU A 221 -8.02 22.18 13.01
CA GLU A 221 -7.98 23.25 14.03
C GLU A 221 -6.74 24.15 13.90
N ASP A 222 -6.14 24.22 12.71
CA ASP A 222 -5.09 25.19 12.44
C ASP A 222 -5.64 26.62 12.59
N PRO A 223 -5.13 27.43 13.53
CA PRO A 223 -5.51 28.83 13.60
C PRO A 223 -5.09 29.48 12.28
N ALA A 224 -6.09 29.92 11.50
CA ALA A 224 -5.90 30.37 10.13
C ALA A 224 -4.72 31.33 10.01
N VAL A 225 -3.79 30.99 9.13
CA VAL A 225 -2.75 31.91 8.70
C VAL A 225 -3.43 32.99 7.85
N THR A 226 -3.13 34.26 8.13
CA THR A 226 -3.67 35.47 7.47
C THR A 226 -3.18 35.58 6.02
N LEU A 227 -3.54 34.61 5.18
CA LEU A 227 -3.35 34.60 3.72
C LEU A 227 -4.62 35.12 3.04
N ASN A 228 -4.50 35.67 1.83
CA ASN A 228 -5.66 36.00 0.99
C ASN A 228 -5.59 35.23 -0.34
N PRO A 229 -6.44 34.22 -0.56
CA PRO A 229 -7.44 33.68 0.38
C PRO A 229 -6.80 32.96 1.58
N PRO A 230 -7.49 32.80 2.72
CA PRO A 230 -6.96 32.08 3.89
C PRO A 230 -6.56 30.65 3.54
N ARG A 231 -5.38 30.20 3.98
CA ARG A 231 -4.93 28.82 3.81
C ARG A 231 -4.39 28.27 5.13
N SER A 232 -4.57 26.96 5.31
CA SER A 232 -3.99 26.21 6.43
C SER A 232 -2.48 26.08 6.24
N SER A 233 -1.74 26.27 7.32
CA SER A 233 -0.32 25.94 7.45
C SER A 233 -0.08 24.50 7.87
N ARG A 234 -1.15 23.78 8.23
CA ARG A 234 -1.12 22.32 8.44
C ARG A 234 -1.64 21.62 7.20
N LEU A 235 -0.83 20.74 6.63
CA LEU A 235 -1.18 19.91 5.48
C LEU A 235 -1.44 18.49 5.96
N PHE A 236 -2.68 18.02 5.81
CA PHE A 236 -3.02 16.65 6.13
C PHE A 236 -2.57 15.73 4.99
N ILE A 237 -1.54 14.93 5.24
CA ILE A 237 -0.95 13.99 4.30
C ILE A 237 -1.23 12.59 4.83
N GLN A 238 -2.43 12.09 4.56
CA GLN A 238 -2.90 10.79 5.04
C GLN A 238 -3.24 9.87 3.88
N ASP A 239 -2.71 8.65 3.91
CA ASP A 239 -2.95 7.62 2.88
C ASP A 239 -4.25 6.83 3.10
N PHE A 240 -5.14 7.33 3.94
CA PHE A 240 -6.43 6.76 4.29
C PHE A 240 -7.39 7.86 4.76
N LEU A 241 -8.62 7.84 4.24
CA LEU A 241 -9.72 8.63 4.80
C LEU A 241 -10.84 7.69 5.26
N PRO A 242 -11.24 7.75 6.55
CA PRO A 242 -12.29 6.90 7.08
C PRO A 242 -13.66 7.30 6.51
N PRO A 243 -14.59 6.33 6.32
CA PRO A 243 -15.96 6.65 5.98
C PRO A 243 -16.68 7.33 7.14
N THR A 244 -17.67 8.15 6.79
CA THR A 244 -18.55 8.85 7.74
C THR A 244 -19.97 8.35 7.54
N SER A 245 -20.57 7.79 8.60
CA SER A 245 -21.91 7.21 8.55
C SER A 245 -23.03 8.26 8.53
N THR A 246 -22.75 9.50 8.96
CA THR A 246 -23.70 10.60 9.00
C THR A 246 -23.04 11.92 8.60
N THR A 247 -23.86 12.88 8.13
CA THR A 247 -23.43 14.25 7.87
C THR A 247 -22.84 14.93 9.11
N ASP A 248 -23.34 14.59 10.31
CA ASP A 248 -22.83 15.13 11.58
C ASP A 248 -21.43 14.60 11.89
N ALA A 249 -21.19 13.30 11.69
CA ALA A 249 -19.88 12.70 11.86
C ALA A 249 -18.87 13.25 10.84
N GLU A 250 -19.31 13.45 9.60
CA GLU A 250 -18.51 14.09 8.56
C GLU A 250 -18.17 15.53 8.92
N THR A 251 -19.15 16.29 9.41
CA THR A 251 -18.95 17.67 9.86
C THR A 251 -18.02 17.73 11.07
N ALA A 252 -18.14 16.79 11.99
CA ALA A 252 -17.28 16.69 13.17
C ALA A 252 -15.82 16.39 12.80
N LEU A 253 -15.58 15.65 11.71
CA LEU A 253 -14.24 15.38 11.18
C LEU A 253 -13.76 16.53 10.30
N TYR A 254 -14.40 16.74 9.16
CA TYR A 254 -13.88 17.57 8.08
C TYR A 254 -14.38 19.03 8.12
N GLY A 255 -15.29 19.36 9.04
CA GLY A 255 -16.03 20.63 9.02
C GLY A 255 -17.22 20.57 8.06
N SER A 256 -17.92 21.69 7.89
CA SER A 256 -19.11 21.77 7.02
C SER A 256 -18.83 21.27 5.60
N ALA A 257 -19.83 20.68 4.96
CA ALA A 257 -19.73 20.22 3.57
C ALA A 257 -19.13 21.29 2.65
N GLY A 258 -18.17 20.88 1.81
CA GLY A 258 -17.43 21.81 0.95
C GLY A 258 -16.33 22.61 1.66
N SER A 259 -15.93 22.23 2.88
CA SER A 259 -14.79 22.86 3.55
C SER A 259 -13.51 22.74 2.71
N SER A 260 -12.69 23.78 2.75
CA SER A 260 -11.36 23.79 2.11
C SER A 260 -10.47 22.67 2.68
N PHE A 261 -10.62 22.34 3.96
CA PHE A 261 -9.89 21.26 4.62
C PHE A 261 -10.25 19.88 4.06
N LYS A 262 -11.55 19.57 3.89
CA LYS A 262 -11.97 18.30 3.27
C LYS A 262 -11.37 18.16 1.88
N THR A 263 -11.45 19.23 1.10
CA THR A 263 -10.89 19.28 -0.26
C THR A 263 -9.37 19.05 -0.24
N GLN A 264 -8.64 19.67 0.70
CA GLN A 264 -7.21 19.46 0.87
C GLN A 264 -6.88 18.01 1.21
N ALA A 265 -7.60 17.40 2.17
CA ALA A 265 -7.39 16.01 2.58
C ALA A 265 -7.65 15.02 1.43
N GLU A 266 -8.77 15.17 0.72
CA GLU A 266 -9.09 14.33 -0.44
C GLU A 266 -8.10 14.51 -1.59
N THR A 267 -7.67 15.75 -1.86
CA THR A 267 -6.70 16.04 -2.93
C THR A 267 -5.33 15.46 -2.60
N ALA A 268 -4.87 15.61 -1.35
CA ALA A 268 -3.63 14.99 -0.89
C ALA A 268 -3.68 13.46 -1.00
N LEU A 269 -4.80 12.83 -0.62
CA LEU A 269 -4.97 11.38 -0.79
C LEU A 269 -4.93 10.96 -2.28
N ARG A 270 -5.55 11.73 -3.19
CA ARG A 270 -5.45 11.46 -4.64
C ARG A 270 -4.01 11.52 -5.14
N TRP A 271 -3.23 12.51 -4.70
CA TRP A 271 -1.80 12.53 -5.03
C TRP A 271 -1.06 11.35 -4.41
N ILE A 272 -1.36 10.92 -3.19
CA ILE A 272 -0.74 9.70 -2.63
C ILE A 272 -0.98 8.50 -3.55
N VAL A 273 -2.23 8.31 -3.99
CA VAL A 273 -2.65 7.25 -4.91
C VAL A 273 -1.93 7.35 -6.26
N ASP A 274 -1.87 8.54 -6.84
CA ASP A 274 -1.16 8.79 -8.11
C ASP A 274 0.33 8.47 -7.98
N GLY A 275 0.98 8.87 -6.88
CA GLY A 275 2.39 8.61 -6.64
C GLY A 275 2.74 7.12 -6.68
N TYR A 276 1.87 6.25 -6.16
CA TYR A 276 2.07 4.80 -6.19
C TYR A 276 2.12 4.20 -7.60
N ALA A 277 1.58 4.87 -8.62
CA ALA A 277 1.61 4.38 -10.01
C ALA A 277 3.04 4.19 -10.54
N THR A 278 4.04 4.89 -10.00
CA THR A 278 5.45 4.74 -10.40
C THR A 278 5.96 3.31 -10.24
N LEU A 279 5.57 2.62 -9.17
CA LEU A 279 5.95 1.22 -8.95
C LEU A 279 5.47 0.32 -10.08
N PHE A 280 4.21 0.51 -10.51
CA PHE A 280 3.60 -0.31 -11.56
C PHE A 280 4.15 0.03 -12.95
N HIS A 281 4.50 1.29 -13.18
CA HIS A 281 5.22 1.71 -14.37
C HIS A 281 6.60 1.05 -14.48
N GLU A 282 7.36 1.03 -13.38
CA GLU A 282 8.65 0.34 -13.35
C GLU A 282 8.52 -1.15 -13.63
N ILE A 283 7.46 -1.83 -13.15
CA ILE A 283 7.22 -3.24 -13.47
C ILE A 283 7.10 -3.43 -14.98
N ASP A 284 6.32 -2.59 -15.67
CA ASP A 284 6.16 -2.70 -17.12
C ASP A 284 7.48 -2.43 -17.86
N GLU A 285 8.24 -1.40 -17.48
CA GLU A 285 9.55 -1.11 -18.08
C GLU A 285 10.55 -2.26 -17.87
N GLN A 286 10.59 -2.83 -16.67
CA GLN A 286 11.49 -3.93 -16.32
C GLN A 286 11.13 -5.20 -17.08
N LEU A 287 9.85 -5.57 -17.18
CA LEU A 287 9.42 -6.72 -17.99
C LEU A 287 9.69 -6.49 -19.49
N ALA A 288 9.46 -5.29 -20.00
CA ALA A 288 9.76 -4.95 -21.39
C ALA A 288 11.25 -5.03 -21.73
N SER A 289 12.12 -4.78 -20.74
CA SER A 289 13.58 -4.86 -20.88
C SER A 289 14.13 -6.29 -20.89
N LEU A 290 13.33 -7.30 -20.53
CA LEU A 290 13.77 -8.70 -20.51
C LEU A 290 14.06 -9.23 -21.93
N PRO A 291 15.03 -10.15 -22.08
CA PRO A 291 15.31 -10.82 -23.35
C PRO A 291 14.05 -11.45 -23.97
N ALA A 292 13.92 -11.34 -25.29
CA ALA A 292 12.69 -11.65 -26.00
C ALA A 292 12.28 -13.14 -25.94
N THR A 293 11.45 -13.51 -24.98
CA THR A 293 10.43 -14.54 -25.17
C THR A 293 9.05 -13.88 -25.10
N PRO A 294 8.12 -14.13 -26.04
CA PRO A 294 6.80 -13.50 -26.05
C PRO A 294 6.01 -13.66 -24.74
N ALA A 295 6.23 -14.76 -24.01
CA ALA A 295 5.57 -15.06 -22.73
C ALA A 295 5.98 -14.12 -21.58
N LEU A 296 7.20 -13.58 -21.58
CA LEU A 296 7.73 -12.77 -20.46
C LEU A 296 7.42 -11.27 -20.54
N ARG A 297 6.79 -10.81 -21.63
CA ARG A 297 6.59 -9.37 -21.91
C ARG A 297 5.22 -8.83 -21.51
N LYS A 298 4.35 -9.67 -20.95
CA LYS A 298 3.02 -9.26 -20.47
C LYS A 298 2.84 -9.72 -19.03
N ILE A 299 1.91 -9.08 -18.33
CA ILE A 299 1.45 -9.54 -17.02
C ILE A 299 0.15 -10.31 -17.26
N ASP A 300 0.09 -11.58 -16.88
CA ASP A 300 -1.16 -12.35 -16.90
C ASP A 300 -1.92 -12.18 -15.60
N ALA A 301 -1.21 -12.15 -14.47
CA ALA A 301 -1.77 -11.83 -13.16
C ALA A 301 -0.81 -10.99 -12.32
N ILE A 302 -1.36 -10.13 -11.47
CA ILE A 302 -0.62 -9.38 -10.47
C ILE A 302 -1.35 -9.42 -9.13
N ILE A 303 -0.60 -9.69 -8.07
CA ILE A 303 -1.13 -9.81 -6.71
C ILE A 303 -0.62 -8.64 -5.87
N ILE A 304 -1.56 -7.84 -5.37
CA ILE A 304 -1.29 -6.56 -4.69
C ILE A 304 -1.86 -6.64 -3.25
N PRO A 305 -1.03 -6.38 -2.22
CA PRO A 305 -1.53 -6.26 -0.85
C PRO A 305 -2.53 -5.11 -0.69
N CYS A 306 -3.61 -5.35 0.06
CA CYS A 306 -4.66 -4.37 0.34
C CYS A 306 -4.94 -4.28 1.84
N GLY A 307 -4.68 -3.11 2.43
CA GLY A 307 -5.28 -2.69 3.70
C GLY A 307 -6.48 -1.79 3.40
N ALA A 308 -6.40 -0.51 3.79
CA ALA A 308 -7.44 0.49 3.48
C ALA A 308 -7.70 0.75 1.97
N GLY A 309 -6.84 0.25 1.08
CA GLY A 309 -7.09 0.24 -0.36
C GLY A 309 -6.39 1.30 -1.20
N SER A 310 -5.77 2.34 -0.64
CA SER A 310 -5.15 3.42 -1.43
C SER A 310 -4.00 2.95 -2.34
N PHE A 311 -3.20 1.98 -1.88
CA PHE A 311 -2.16 1.37 -2.73
C PHE A 311 -2.76 0.51 -3.85
N ALA A 312 -3.72 -0.35 -3.49
CA ALA A 312 -4.46 -1.17 -4.44
C ALA A 312 -5.18 -0.30 -5.49
N GLN A 313 -5.72 0.86 -5.09
CA GLN A 313 -6.34 1.83 -5.98
C GLN A 313 -5.35 2.35 -7.01
N GLY A 314 -4.14 2.76 -6.60
CA GLY A 314 -3.10 3.20 -7.53
C GLY A 314 -2.75 2.12 -8.56
N GLY A 315 -2.65 0.87 -8.11
CA GLY A 315 -2.46 -0.29 -8.98
C GLY A 315 -3.62 -0.50 -9.96
N VAL A 316 -4.86 -0.55 -9.47
CA VAL A 316 -6.05 -0.72 -10.30
C VAL A 316 -6.16 0.39 -11.35
N ARG A 317 -6.00 1.67 -10.95
CA ARG A 317 -6.06 2.81 -11.86
C ARG A 317 -4.99 2.71 -12.96
N TYR A 318 -3.75 2.39 -12.59
CA TYR A 318 -2.67 2.22 -13.56
C TYR A 318 -2.93 1.05 -14.52
N LEU A 319 -3.24 -0.13 -13.97
CA LEU A 319 -3.42 -1.38 -14.71
C LEU A 319 -4.69 -1.41 -15.57
N ARG A 320 -5.70 -0.61 -15.24
CA ARG A 320 -6.94 -0.38 -15.99
C ARG A 320 -6.93 0.94 -16.76
N SER A 321 -5.80 1.63 -16.86
CA SER A 321 -5.69 2.85 -17.66
C SER A 321 -5.56 2.52 -19.15
N SER A 322 -6.21 3.33 -19.99
CA SER A 322 -6.03 3.27 -21.46
C SER A 322 -4.61 3.65 -21.88
N LYS A 323 -3.88 4.42 -21.06
CA LYS A 323 -2.54 4.95 -21.35
C LYS A 323 -1.40 3.96 -21.07
N ARG A 324 -1.64 2.88 -20.32
CA ARG A 324 -0.60 1.90 -19.94
C ARG A 324 0.02 1.15 -21.13
N ALA A 325 -0.69 1.03 -22.24
CA ALA A 325 -0.15 0.48 -23.48
C ALA A 325 -0.80 1.24 -24.64
N GLY A 326 0.00 1.93 -25.45
CA GLY A 326 -0.50 2.77 -26.55
C GLY A 326 -1.51 2.03 -27.43
N ASP A 327 -2.70 2.62 -27.60
CA ASP A 327 -3.82 2.36 -28.51
C ASP A 327 -4.20 0.91 -28.90
N ASN A 328 -3.58 -0.11 -28.32
CA ASN A 328 -3.75 -1.53 -28.66
C ASN A 328 -4.33 -2.37 -27.51
N ASN A 329 -4.86 -1.73 -26.45
CA ASN A 329 -5.68 -2.42 -25.47
C ASN A 329 -6.99 -2.85 -26.14
N ALA A 330 -6.99 -4.02 -26.78
CA ALA A 330 -8.24 -4.72 -27.07
C ALA A 330 -9.02 -4.83 -25.75
N GLU A 331 -10.32 -4.52 -25.79
CA GLU A 331 -11.24 -4.66 -24.65
C GLU A 331 -10.99 -5.99 -23.92
N GLY A 332 -10.73 -5.93 -22.61
CA GLY A 332 -10.52 -7.12 -21.80
C GLY A 332 -9.13 -7.79 -21.93
N SER A 333 -8.08 -7.08 -22.37
CA SER A 333 -6.71 -7.62 -22.49
C SER A 333 -5.78 -7.36 -21.28
N GLY A 334 -6.17 -6.53 -20.31
CA GLY A 334 -5.36 -6.23 -19.12
C GLY A 334 -5.16 -7.44 -18.18
N PRO A 335 -4.17 -7.41 -17.27
CA PRO A 335 -3.90 -8.51 -16.34
C PRO A 335 -5.07 -8.77 -15.40
N ILE A 336 -5.16 -10.00 -14.88
CA ILE A 336 -6.00 -10.30 -13.71
C ILE A 336 -5.38 -9.62 -12.48
N ILE A 337 -6.15 -8.75 -11.84
CA ILE A 337 -5.76 -8.03 -10.63
C ILE A 337 -6.33 -8.77 -9.43
N ILE A 338 -5.43 -9.26 -8.59
CA ILE A 338 -5.75 -10.01 -7.39
C ILE A 338 -5.33 -9.16 -6.19
N LEU A 339 -6.27 -8.86 -5.28
CA LEU A 339 -5.96 -8.21 -4.02
C LEU A 339 -5.91 -9.24 -2.90
N VAL A 340 -4.95 -9.04 -1.98
CA VAL A 340 -4.81 -9.86 -0.78
C VAL A 340 -4.95 -9.01 0.48
N GLU A 341 -5.84 -9.44 1.37
CA GLU A 341 -6.05 -8.85 2.69
C GLU A 341 -5.58 -9.79 3.81
N ALA A 342 -5.42 -9.25 5.02
CA ALA A 342 -5.32 -10.08 6.22
C ALA A 342 -6.69 -10.70 6.54
N ALA A 343 -6.73 -11.99 6.87
CA ALA A 343 -7.99 -12.67 7.21
C ALA A 343 -8.72 -12.06 8.41
N SER A 344 -7.99 -11.46 9.35
CA SER A 344 -8.54 -10.75 10.51
C SER A 344 -9.02 -9.33 10.21
N ALA A 345 -8.71 -8.78 9.04
CA ALA A 345 -9.01 -7.41 8.64
C ALA A 345 -9.47 -7.32 7.16
N ALA A 346 -10.28 -8.27 6.70
CA ALA A 346 -10.72 -8.38 5.30
C ALA A 346 -11.86 -7.41 4.94
N GLY A 347 -11.63 -6.11 5.15
CA GLY A 347 -12.61 -5.02 4.96
C GLY A 347 -13.15 -4.90 3.55
N LEU A 348 -12.27 -5.01 2.54
CA LEU A 348 -12.64 -4.88 1.15
C LEU A 348 -13.45 -6.08 0.68
N MET A 349 -12.98 -7.31 0.96
CA MET A 349 -13.70 -8.51 0.57
C MET A 349 -15.09 -8.55 1.21
N HIS A 350 -15.21 -8.16 2.48
CA HIS A 350 -16.49 -8.03 3.16
C HIS A 350 -17.41 -7.03 2.45
N SER A 351 -16.92 -5.82 2.19
CA SER A 351 -17.67 -4.78 1.48
C SER A 351 -18.10 -5.19 0.07
N LEU A 352 -17.22 -5.86 -0.68
CA LEU A 352 -17.52 -6.34 -2.03
C LEU A 352 -18.59 -7.43 -2.04
N LYS A 353 -18.57 -8.33 -1.05
CA LYS A 353 -19.58 -9.38 -0.90
C LYS A 353 -20.95 -8.83 -0.47
N SER A 354 -20.99 -7.79 0.36
CA SER A 354 -22.25 -7.12 0.73
C SER A 354 -22.74 -6.13 -0.34
N GLY A 355 -21.84 -5.68 -1.21
CA GLY A 355 -22.11 -4.67 -2.23
C GLY A 355 -22.16 -3.24 -1.69
N GLN A 356 -21.82 -3.04 -0.41
CA GLN A 356 -21.81 -1.78 0.30
C GLN A 356 -20.46 -1.55 0.97
N LEU A 357 -20.07 -0.29 1.16
CA LEU A 357 -18.85 0.02 1.90
C LEU A 357 -19.11 -0.18 3.39
N GLU A 358 -18.52 -1.22 3.98
CA GLU A 358 -18.77 -1.64 5.36
C GLU A 358 -17.45 -1.90 6.10
N THR A 359 -17.51 -1.76 7.43
CA THR A 359 -16.39 -2.10 8.32
C THR A 359 -16.46 -3.58 8.66
N PHE A 360 -15.36 -4.31 8.43
CA PHE A 360 -15.24 -5.70 8.85
C PHE A 360 -15.33 -5.81 10.39
N PRO A 361 -16.13 -6.74 10.93
CA PRO A 361 -16.21 -6.95 12.36
C PRO A 361 -14.92 -7.60 12.88
N SER A 362 -14.00 -6.80 13.43
CA SER A 362 -12.68 -7.19 13.97
C SER A 362 -12.72 -8.07 15.24
N ASN A 363 -13.89 -8.59 15.62
CA ASN A 363 -14.09 -9.45 16.80
C ASN A 363 -14.33 -10.93 16.47
N ILE A 364 -14.10 -11.37 15.23
CA ILE A 364 -14.24 -12.79 14.88
C ILE A 364 -12.94 -13.52 15.27
N PRO A 365 -12.97 -14.49 16.22
CA PRO A 365 -11.83 -15.34 16.49
C PRO A 365 -11.51 -16.10 15.21
N SER A 366 -10.34 -15.86 14.63
CA SER A 366 -9.84 -16.55 13.46
C SER A 366 -9.89 -18.08 13.68
N TYR A 367 -10.68 -18.76 12.86
CA TYR A 367 -10.78 -20.22 12.73
C TYR A 367 -9.37 -20.81 12.44
N SER A 368 -8.84 -21.88 13.04
CA SER A 368 -9.31 -22.85 14.05
C SER A 368 -8.10 -23.55 14.71
N GLY A 369 -8.10 -23.71 16.04
CA GLY A 369 -7.13 -24.58 16.73
C GLY A 369 -6.96 -24.29 18.22
N ALA A 370 -7.88 -24.78 19.06
CA ALA A 370 -7.70 -25.07 20.49
C ALA A 370 -6.96 -24.03 21.39
N TYR A 371 -7.06 -22.73 21.14
CA TYR A 371 -6.73 -21.71 22.14
C TYR A 371 -7.68 -20.53 21.98
N SER A 372 -8.41 -20.19 23.04
CA SER A 372 -9.15 -18.93 23.13
C SER A 372 -8.14 -17.78 23.19
N ALA A 373 -7.83 -17.19 22.04
CA ALA A 373 -7.01 -15.98 21.98
C ALA A 373 -7.81 -14.78 22.52
N PRO A 374 -7.23 -13.94 23.39
CA PRO A 374 -7.87 -12.72 23.87
C PRO A 374 -8.10 -11.72 22.73
N ALA A 375 -9.04 -10.79 22.94
CA ALA A 375 -9.55 -9.79 21.98
C ALA A 375 -8.52 -8.73 21.50
N SER A 376 -7.22 -9.04 21.49
CA SER A 376 -6.12 -8.12 21.17
C SER A 376 -5.07 -8.72 20.23
N MET A 377 -5.41 -9.72 19.41
CA MET A 377 -4.48 -10.22 18.40
C MET A 377 -4.68 -9.47 17.08
N HIS A 378 -3.93 -8.37 16.94
CA HIS A 378 -3.62 -7.72 15.67
C HIS A 378 -2.86 -8.69 14.75
N THR A 379 -3.07 -8.58 13.44
CA THR A 379 -2.28 -9.38 12.47
C THR A 379 -0.82 -8.93 12.45
N VAL A 380 0.11 -9.86 12.18
CA VAL A 380 1.51 -9.51 11.87
C VAL A 380 1.65 -8.61 10.64
N MET A 381 0.63 -8.57 9.77
CA MET A 381 0.56 -7.70 8.59
C MET A 381 0.05 -6.30 8.97
N ALA A 382 0.78 -5.57 9.81
CA ALA A 382 0.35 -4.26 10.32
C ALA A 382 -0.08 -3.26 9.23
N GLY A 383 0.58 -3.26 8.06
CA GLY A 383 0.19 -2.41 6.93
C GLY A 383 -1.14 -2.80 6.24
N LEU A 384 -1.67 -3.99 6.53
CA LEU A 384 -2.93 -4.53 6.03
C LEU A 384 -4.02 -4.64 7.13
N ASP A 385 -3.71 -4.26 8.38
CA ASP A 385 -4.62 -4.35 9.52
C ASP A 385 -5.67 -3.22 9.51
N CYS A 386 -6.46 -3.16 8.45
CA CYS A 386 -7.48 -2.14 8.28
C CYS A 386 -8.83 -2.78 7.97
N ALA A 387 -9.75 -2.71 8.95
CA ALA A 387 -11.08 -3.29 8.82
C ALA A 387 -11.99 -2.54 7.84
N THR A 388 -11.65 -1.30 7.46
CA THR A 388 -12.54 -0.42 6.69
C THR A 388 -11.85 0.10 5.43
N PRO A 389 -12.38 -0.17 4.22
CA PRO A 389 -11.81 0.40 3.01
C PRO A 389 -12.00 1.92 2.96
N SER A 390 -11.07 2.63 2.32
CA SER A 390 -11.16 4.06 2.12
C SER A 390 -12.30 4.42 1.16
N VAL A 391 -13.05 5.46 1.52
CA VAL A 391 -14.11 6.04 0.66
C VAL A 391 -13.62 6.43 -0.73
N LEU A 392 -12.35 6.87 -0.85
CA LEU A 392 -11.78 7.30 -2.10
C LEU A 392 -11.34 6.13 -2.98
N ALA A 393 -10.96 5.01 -2.36
CA ALA A 393 -10.54 3.79 -3.04
C ALA A 393 -11.73 2.95 -3.52
N TRP A 394 -12.82 2.93 -2.74
CA TRP A 394 -13.96 2.05 -2.96
C TRP A 394 -14.52 2.02 -4.39
N PRO A 395 -14.77 3.14 -5.09
CA PRO A 395 -15.33 3.11 -6.44
C PRO A 395 -14.42 2.40 -7.46
N ASP A 396 -13.11 2.69 -7.41
CA ASP A 396 -12.11 2.12 -8.32
C ASP A 396 -11.92 0.62 -8.01
N LEU A 397 -11.83 0.26 -6.73
CA LEU A 397 -11.65 -1.13 -6.31
C LEU A 397 -12.87 -2.00 -6.64
N ARG A 398 -14.08 -1.52 -6.33
CA ARG A 398 -15.33 -2.22 -6.65
C ARG A 398 -15.49 -2.52 -8.13
N ALA A 399 -15.07 -1.59 -8.98
CA ALA A 399 -15.25 -1.72 -10.42
C ALA A 399 -14.10 -2.48 -11.10
N GLY A 400 -12.85 -2.25 -10.69
CA GLY A 400 -11.66 -2.64 -11.45
C GLY A 400 -10.88 -3.85 -10.93
N VAL A 401 -11.24 -4.43 -9.77
CA VAL A 401 -10.58 -5.63 -9.23
C VAL A 401 -11.24 -6.93 -9.69
N ASP A 402 -10.45 -7.91 -10.14
CA ASP A 402 -10.96 -9.22 -10.56
C ASP A 402 -11.18 -10.14 -9.37
N VAL A 403 -10.17 -10.30 -8.49
CA VAL A 403 -10.22 -11.25 -7.38
C VAL A 403 -9.79 -10.57 -6.10
N VAL A 404 -10.47 -10.85 -4.99
CA VAL A 404 -9.99 -10.52 -3.64
C VAL A 404 -9.96 -11.79 -2.81
N THR A 405 -8.86 -12.05 -2.12
CA THR A 405 -8.74 -13.14 -1.15
C THR A 405 -8.11 -12.64 0.13
N ALA A 406 -8.19 -13.43 1.20
CA ALA A 406 -7.56 -13.13 2.46
C ALA A 406 -6.66 -14.28 2.92
N VAL A 407 -5.56 -13.96 3.59
CA VAL A 407 -4.57 -14.92 4.09
C VAL A 407 -4.36 -14.77 5.59
N SER A 408 -4.02 -15.86 6.26
CA SER A 408 -3.70 -15.87 7.69
C SER A 408 -2.24 -15.50 7.95
N ASP A 409 -1.96 -15.10 9.18
CA ASP A 409 -0.59 -14.83 9.65
C ASP A 409 0.32 -16.05 9.48
N GLU A 410 -0.20 -17.27 9.68
CA GLU A 410 0.58 -18.51 9.49
C GLU A 410 0.95 -18.73 8.02
N GLU A 411 0.03 -18.48 7.08
CA GLU A 411 0.32 -18.56 5.64
C GLU A 411 1.39 -17.55 5.22
N VAL A 412 1.31 -16.34 5.78
CA VAL A 412 2.25 -15.25 5.50
C VAL A 412 3.64 -15.51 6.09
N LEU A 413 3.72 -15.96 7.33
CA LEU A 413 4.98 -16.30 7.98
C LEU A 413 5.71 -17.44 7.25
N ARG A 414 4.96 -18.46 6.77
CA ARG A 414 5.52 -19.50 5.90
C ARG A 414 6.03 -18.93 4.58
N ALA A 415 5.27 -18.05 3.93
CA ALA A 415 5.71 -17.38 2.71
C ALA A 415 6.98 -16.53 2.92
N MET A 416 7.09 -15.80 4.03
CA MET A 416 8.31 -15.06 4.40
C MET A 416 9.51 -15.98 4.55
N GLN A 417 9.36 -17.08 5.29
CA GLN A 417 10.43 -18.06 5.52
C GLN A 417 10.92 -18.67 4.20
N ASP A 418 10.01 -19.03 3.30
CA ASP A 418 10.37 -19.64 2.01
C ASP A 418 11.09 -18.64 1.09
N ILE A 419 10.63 -17.39 1.03
CA ILE A 419 11.32 -16.33 0.28
C ILE A 419 12.74 -16.14 0.83
N GLN A 420 12.88 -16.07 2.15
CA GLN A 420 14.18 -15.92 2.79
C GLN A 420 15.09 -17.12 2.50
N ALA A 421 14.59 -18.35 2.63
CA ALA A 421 15.36 -19.57 2.39
C ALA A 421 15.89 -19.68 0.95
N ILE A 422 15.13 -19.22 -0.04
CA ILE A 422 15.57 -19.18 -1.44
C ILE A 422 16.74 -18.21 -1.63
N THR A 423 16.74 -17.09 -0.91
CA THR A 423 17.78 -16.07 -1.04
C THR A 423 19.05 -16.37 -0.26
N GLU A 424 18.99 -17.28 0.72
CA GLU A 424 20.14 -17.70 1.53
C GLU A 424 20.90 -18.89 0.92
N ASN A 425 20.22 -19.76 0.16
CA ASN A 425 20.79 -21.00 -0.36
C ASN A 425 21.27 -20.93 -1.82
N ASP A 426 21.14 -19.78 -2.48
CA ASP A 426 21.64 -19.54 -3.82
C ASP A 426 22.88 -18.64 -3.75
N ASP A 427 24.07 -19.25 -3.76
CA ASP A 427 25.37 -18.55 -3.81
C ASP A 427 25.52 -17.65 -5.06
N HIS A 428 24.61 -17.78 -6.04
CA HIS A 428 24.53 -16.97 -7.24
C HIS A 428 23.36 -15.96 -7.23
N ALA A 429 22.52 -15.93 -6.18
CA ALA A 429 21.47 -14.93 -6.09
C ALA A 429 22.06 -13.53 -5.95
N ALA A 430 21.93 -12.73 -7.01
CA ALA A 430 22.44 -11.36 -7.07
C ALA A 430 21.75 -10.43 -6.04
N VAL A 431 20.58 -10.80 -5.52
CA VAL A 431 19.79 -9.99 -4.59
C VAL A 431 19.26 -10.88 -3.47
N ARG A 432 19.61 -10.54 -2.22
CA ARG A 432 18.95 -11.10 -1.03
C ARG A 432 17.67 -10.32 -0.75
N LEU A 433 16.53 -10.99 -0.73
CA LEU A 433 15.23 -10.37 -0.48
C LEU A 433 14.99 -10.29 1.03
N ASP A 434 14.75 -9.08 1.51
CA ASP A 434 14.29 -8.83 2.88
C ASP A 434 12.81 -8.49 2.82
N VAL A 435 11.94 -9.48 3.00
CA VAL A 435 10.48 -9.31 2.86
C VAL A 435 9.82 -9.32 4.22
N GLY A 436 8.98 -8.32 4.48
CA GLY A 436 8.12 -8.24 5.67
C GLY A 436 6.77 -8.95 5.48
N PRO A 437 5.94 -9.05 6.53
CA PRO A 437 4.66 -9.76 6.47
C PRO A 437 3.74 -9.27 5.35
N CYS A 438 3.55 -7.96 5.21
CA CYS A 438 2.69 -7.42 4.14
C CYS A 438 3.26 -7.72 2.74
N GLY A 439 4.58 -7.77 2.60
CA GLY A 439 5.26 -8.07 1.35
C GLY A 439 5.24 -9.55 0.95
N ALA A 440 5.05 -10.46 1.91
CA ALA A 440 4.94 -11.90 1.67
C ALA A 440 3.50 -12.38 1.42
N ALA A 441 2.49 -11.60 1.83
CA ALA A 441 1.08 -11.88 1.60
C ALA A 441 0.72 -12.24 0.14
N PRO A 442 1.31 -11.61 -0.90
CA PRO A 442 1.06 -11.99 -2.29
C PRO A 442 1.44 -13.43 -2.63
N LEU A 443 2.54 -13.95 -2.06
CA LEU A 443 2.94 -15.34 -2.29
C LEU A 443 1.98 -16.30 -1.57
N ALA A 444 1.56 -15.97 -0.35
CA ALA A 444 0.55 -16.74 0.38
C ALA A 444 -0.76 -16.82 -0.43
N ALA A 445 -1.23 -15.68 -0.96
CA ALA A 445 -2.42 -15.63 -1.79
C ALA A 445 -2.26 -16.43 -3.09
N LEU A 446 -1.12 -16.34 -3.78
CA LEU A 446 -0.85 -17.12 -4.98
C LEU A 446 -0.98 -18.62 -4.71
N ARG A 447 -0.36 -19.10 -3.64
CA ARG A 447 -0.41 -20.52 -3.24
C ARG A 447 -1.84 -20.96 -2.91
N LYS A 448 -2.58 -20.13 -2.17
CA LYS A 448 -3.97 -20.38 -1.82
C LYS A 448 -4.86 -20.50 -3.06
N LEU A 449 -4.77 -19.53 -3.99
CA LEU A 449 -5.55 -19.52 -5.21
C LEU A 449 -5.14 -20.63 -6.20
N ALA A 450 -3.86 -20.99 -6.26
CA ALA A 450 -3.37 -22.10 -7.07
C ALA A 450 -3.82 -23.46 -6.57
N ALA A 451 -4.12 -23.58 -5.26
CA ALA A 451 -4.64 -24.79 -4.65
C ALA A 451 -6.17 -24.93 -4.77
N LEU A 452 -6.88 -23.95 -5.34
CA LEU A 452 -8.32 -24.05 -5.51
C LEU A 452 -8.70 -25.20 -6.46
N PRO A 453 -9.81 -25.91 -6.20
CA PRO A 453 -10.37 -26.88 -7.15
C PRO A 453 -10.68 -26.25 -8.52
N ALA A 454 -10.95 -27.09 -9.52
CA ALA A 454 -11.30 -26.65 -10.89
C ALA A 454 -10.22 -25.81 -11.60
N GLY A 455 -8.94 -26.18 -11.43
CA GLY A 455 -7.82 -25.59 -12.17
C GLY A 455 -7.19 -24.36 -11.52
N GLY A 456 -7.47 -24.08 -10.24
CA GLY A 456 -6.79 -23.02 -9.50
C GLY A 456 -7.11 -21.63 -10.06
N LEU A 457 -6.09 -20.88 -10.51
CA LEU A 457 -6.29 -19.56 -11.10
C LEU A 457 -6.93 -19.60 -12.51
N GLU A 458 -7.00 -20.76 -13.16
CA GLU A 458 -7.62 -20.89 -14.48
C GLU A 458 -9.09 -20.49 -14.48
N GLN A 459 -9.79 -20.68 -13.34
CA GLN A 459 -11.18 -20.26 -13.17
C GLN A 459 -11.36 -18.73 -13.24
N PHE A 460 -10.28 -17.96 -13.07
CA PHE A 460 -10.25 -16.50 -13.19
C PHE A 460 -9.68 -16.04 -14.54
N GLY A 461 -9.39 -16.96 -15.46
CA GLY A 461 -8.84 -16.66 -16.78
C GLY A 461 -7.32 -16.49 -16.82
N VAL A 462 -6.59 -16.90 -15.77
CA VAL A 462 -5.12 -16.97 -15.78
C VAL A 462 -4.71 -18.36 -16.27
N LYS A 463 -4.09 -18.46 -17.44
CA LYS A 463 -3.44 -19.72 -17.85
C LYS A 463 -2.31 -19.99 -16.86
N PHE A 464 -2.30 -21.12 -16.17
CA PHE A 464 -1.31 -21.36 -15.14
C PHE A 464 -0.24 -22.33 -15.66
N GLY A 465 0.85 -21.78 -16.20
CA GLY A 465 1.90 -22.59 -16.84
C GLY A 465 3.09 -21.77 -17.35
N PRO A 466 4.05 -22.40 -18.05
CA PRO A 466 5.33 -21.79 -18.43
C PRO A 466 5.22 -20.55 -19.34
N ASP A 467 4.09 -20.39 -20.03
CA ASP A 467 3.82 -19.23 -20.89
C ASP A 467 3.19 -18.05 -20.16
N SER A 468 3.08 -18.13 -18.82
CA SER A 468 2.39 -17.13 -18.03
C SER A 468 3.30 -16.42 -17.04
N THR A 469 3.04 -15.12 -16.89
CA THR A 469 3.83 -14.24 -16.03
C THR A 469 2.95 -13.72 -14.90
N ILE A 470 3.38 -14.00 -13.67
CA ILE A 470 2.70 -13.58 -12.44
C ILE A 470 3.62 -12.63 -11.67
N VAL A 471 3.10 -11.48 -11.28
CA VAL A 471 3.84 -10.47 -10.50
C VAL A 471 3.32 -10.42 -9.07
N LEU A 472 4.23 -10.53 -8.11
CA LEU A 472 4.00 -10.37 -6.67
C LEU A 472 4.54 -9.01 -6.24
N VAL A 473 3.73 -8.21 -5.54
CA VAL A 473 4.15 -6.88 -5.09
C VAL A 473 4.57 -6.94 -3.62
N SER A 474 5.88 -7.01 -3.36
CA SER A 474 6.42 -6.98 -2.00
C SER A 474 6.56 -5.54 -1.52
N THR A 475 5.70 -5.13 -0.59
CA THR A 475 5.53 -3.72 -0.19
C THR A 475 6.53 -3.23 0.85
N GLU A 476 7.17 -4.12 1.61
CA GLU A 476 8.01 -3.70 2.75
C GLU A 476 9.09 -4.70 3.12
N SER A 477 10.09 -4.19 3.84
CA SER A 477 11.16 -4.97 4.45
C SER A 477 10.72 -5.72 5.71
N GLY A 478 11.41 -6.82 6.04
CA GLY A 478 11.21 -7.56 7.29
C GLY A 478 11.87 -6.91 8.51
N LYS A 479 12.70 -5.87 8.34
CA LYS A 479 13.44 -5.21 9.44
C LYS A 479 12.54 -4.66 10.54
N THR A 480 11.46 -3.96 10.17
CA THR A 480 10.55 -3.36 11.15
C THR A 480 9.84 -4.43 11.98
N TYR A 481 9.40 -5.52 11.33
CA TYR A 481 8.80 -6.67 11.98
C TYR A 481 9.76 -7.34 12.97
N ARG A 482 10.98 -7.68 12.52
CA ARG A 482 12.00 -8.32 13.38
C ARG A 482 12.41 -7.43 14.56
N ALA A 483 12.46 -6.11 14.38
CA ALA A 483 12.74 -5.18 15.47
C ALA A 483 11.62 -5.19 16.54
N GLY A 484 10.36 -5.30 16.12
CA GLY A 484 9.21 -5.42 17.02
C GLY A 484 9.24 -6.73 17.83
N THR A 485 9.46 -7.87 17.16
CA THR A 485 9.48 -9.18 17.82
C THR A 485 10.64 -9.35 18.81
N MET A 486 11.80 -8.75 18.54
CA MET A 486 12.93 -8.73 19.49
C MET A 486 12.58 -7.98 20.79
N GLN A 487 11.80 -6.89 20.69
CA GLN A 487 11.38 -6.09 21.84
C GLN A 487 10.35 -6.83 22.69
N GLU A 488 9.35 -7.47 22.08
CA GLU A 488 8.32 -8.25 22.78
C GLU A 488 8.89 -9.46 23.53
N ASN A 489 9.94 -10.08 22.97
CA ASN A 489 10.59 -11.24 23.59
C ASN A 489 11.73 -10.86 24.58
N GLY A 490 12.02 -9.57 24.78
CA GLY A 490 13.08 -9.12 25.69
C GLY A 490 14.49 -9.56 25.28
N VAL A 491 14.71 -9.88 24.00
CA VAL A 491 16.00 -10.40 23.49
C VAL A 491 16.84 -9.25 22.95
N THR A 492 18.05 -9.06 23.48
CA THR A 492 19.04 -8.14 22.90
C THR A 492 19.69 -8.78 21.66
N SER A 493 20.10 -7.93 20.71
CA SER A 493 20.44 -8.23 19.30
C SER A 493 21.55 -9.24 19.00
N GLU A 494 22.05 -10.01 19.97
CA GLU A 494 23.22 -10.91 19.80
C GLU A 494 22.91 -12.41 19.82
N LYS A 495 21.67 -12.86 20.05
CA LYS A 495 21.38 -14.30 20.11
C LYS A 495 20.05 -14.68 19.47
N CYS A 496 20.04 -14.82 18.14
CA CYS A 496 19.05 -15.65 17.47
C CYS A 496 19.72 -16.41 16.32
N THR A 497 20.34 -17.55 16.64
CA THR A 497 20.66 -18.57 15.64
C THR A 497 19.45 -19.49 15.48
N ASN A 498 18.98 -19.59 14.24
CA ASN A 498 17.95 -20.49 13.71
C ASN A 498 17.90 -21.86 14.42
N GLN A 499 16.74 -22.22 14.99
CA GLN A 499 16.38 -23.62 15.24
C GLN A 499 14.88 -23.76 15.54
N HIS A 500 14.06 -23.91 14.49
CA HIS A 500 12.83 -24.69 14.57
C HIS A 500 12.73 -25.60 13.33
N PRO A 501 12.44 -26.90 13.49
CA PRO A 501 12.55 -27.89 12.43
C PRO A 501 11.41 -27.77 11.40
N ILE A 502 11.80 -28.10 10.16
CA ILE A 502 11.06 -28.00 8.91
C ILE A 502 9.95 -29.05 8.81
N LEU A 503 8.74 -28.62 8.41
CA LEU A 503 7.70 -29.49 7.82
C LEU A 503 7.33 -28.92 6.44
N VAL A 504 8.03 -29.38 5.40
CA VAL A 504 7.59 -29.19 4.01
C VAL A 504 6.42 -30.16 3.78
N GLY A 505 5.19 -29.67 3.87
CA GLY A 505 4.00 -30.44 3.49
C GLY A 505 3.74 -30.36 1.98
N PRO A 506 3.46 -31.47 1.27
CA PRO A 506 3.17 -31.45 -0.15
C PRO A 506 1.71 -31.04 -0.37
N LEU A 507 1.45 -29.78 -0.70
CA LEU A 507 0.09 -29.30 -0.99
C LEU A 507 -0.20 -29.01 -2.48
N LEU A 508 0.83 -28.92 -3.34
CA LEU A 508 0.62 -28.64 -4.78
C LEU A 508 0.80 -29.82 -5.72
N THR A 509 1.46 -30.91 -5.30
CA THR A 509 1.74 -32.04 -6.20
C THR A 509 0.52 -32.90 -6.53
N ALA A 510 -0.52 -32.91 -5.69
CA ALA A 510 -1.67 -33.80 -5.86
C ALA A 510 -2.72 -33.32 -6.87
N ALA A 511 -2.75 -32.02 -7.21
CA ALA A 511 -3.83 -31.45 -8.04
C ALA A 511 -3.55 -31.47 -9.56
N LEU A 512 -2.33 -31.79 -9.99
CA LEU A 512 -1.91 -31.68 -11.41
C LEU A 512 -1.56 -33.02 -12.07
N ASP A 513 -1.65 -34.15 -11.37
CA ASP A 513 -1.31 -35.48 -11.92
C ASP A 513 -2.52 -36.28 -12.46
N GLU A 514 -3.76 -35.77 -12.36
CA GLU A 514 -4.96 -36.52 -12.82
C GLU A 514 -5.41 -36.22 -14.27
N SER A 515 -4.59 -35.60 -15.13
CA SER A 515 -5.00 -35.30 -16.52
C SER A 515 -4.21 -36.01 -17.64
N SER A 516 -3.48 -37.08 -17.33
CA SER A 516 -2.86 -37.92 -18.35
C SER A 516 -3.06 -39.41 -18.10
N ASP A 517 -4.29 -39.88 -18.30
CA ASP A 517 -4.56 -41.25 -18.77
C ASP A 517 -6.00 -41.32 -19.30
N SER A 518 -6.17 -40.95 -20.59
CA SER A 518 -7.18 -41.53 -21.49
C SER A 518 -6.84 -41.22 -22.94
#